data_AF-A0A3D4ISP9-F1
#
_entry.id   AF-A0A3D4ISP9-F1
#
_cell.length_a   1.000
_cell.length_b   1.000
_cell.length_c   1.000
_cell.angle_alpha   90.00
_cell.angle_beta   90.00
_cell.angle_gamma   90.00
#
_symmetry.space_group_name_H-M   'P 1'
#
loop_
_entity.id
_entity.type
_entity.pdbx_description
1 polymer ?
#
loop_
_entity_poly.entity_id
_entity_poly.type
_entity_poly.pdbx_seq_one_letter_code
_entity_poly.pdbx_strand_id
1 'polypeptide(L)' 'VQKMSHNPAILFRIEKRGYIREGYYADLVLVDMDKPWKVEKQNILAKCGWSPFEGQTFNASIHSTWVSGHLA' A
#
# COMPACT_ATOMS: atom_id res chain seq x y z
N VAL A 1 3.29 -9.77 -2.03
CA VAL A 1 2.08 -9.97 -1.19
C VAL A 1 2.35 -10.75 0.10
N GLN A 2 2.94 -11.97 0.07
CA GLN A 2 3.16 -12.81 1.26
C GLN A 2 3.73 -12.06 2.48
N LYS A 3 4.85 -11.34 2.30
CA LYS A 3 5.55 -10.63 3.39
C LYS A 3 4.78 -9.43 3.94
N MET A 4 4.00 -8.74 3.09
CA MET A 4 3.39 -7.44 3.42
C MET A 4 1.92 -7.56 3.86
N SER A 5 1.24 -8.67 3.54
CA SER A 5 -0.21 -8.82 3.79
C SER A 5 -0.55 -10.16 4.43
N HIS A 6 -0.20 -11.29 3.79
CA HIS A 6 -0.56 -12.63 4.29
C HIS A 6 0.10 -12.95 5.64
N ASN A 7 1.42 -12.77 5.74
CA ASN A 7 2.17 -13.10 6.95
C ASN A 7 1.72 -12.29 8.17
N PRO A 8 1.56 -10.94 8.09
CA PRO A 8 0.98 -10.17 9.19
C PRO A 8 -0.42 -10.67 9.59
N ALA A 9 -1.31 -10.92 8.62
CA ALA A 9 -2.65 -11.41 8.91
C ALA A 9 -2.64 -12.79 9.60
N ILE A 10 -1.75 -13.70 9.20
CA ILE A 10 -1.58 -15.00 9.86
C ILE A 10 -1.03 -14.81 11.28
N LEU A 11 0.08 -14.08 11.43
CA LEU A 11 0.81 -13.93 12.69
C LEU A 11 -0.04 -13.31 13.78
N PHE A 12 -0.81 -12.29 13.42
CA PHE A 12 -1.70 -11.58 14.34
C PHE A 12 -3.15 -12.09 14.29
N ARG A 13 -3.41 -13.18 13.55
CA ARG A 13 -4.74 -13.82 13.42
C ARG A 13 -5.83 -12.83 13.04
N ILE A 14 -5.54 -11.94 12.09
CA ILE A 14 -6.49 -10.94 11.62
C ILE A 14 -7.52 -11.63 10.73
N GLU A 15 -8.75 -11.70 11.22
CA GLU A 15 -9.83 -12.36 10.50
C GLU A 15 -10.23 -11.62 9.23
N LYS A 16 -10.51 -12.37 8.17
CA LYS A 16 -11.09 -11.86 6.90
C LYS A 16 -10.28 -10.73 6.24
N ARG A 17 -8.98 -10.62 6.51
CA ARG A 17 -8.07 -9.62 5.93
C ARG A 17 -6.78 -10.24 5.42
N GLY A 18 -6.05 -9.46 4.63
CA GLY A 18 -4.75 -9.83 4.07
C GLY A 18 -4.82 -10.77 2.87
N TYR A 19 -6.00 -11.20 2.42
CA TYR A 19 -6.20 -12.04 1.22
C TYR A 19 -7.31 -11.46 0.35
N ILE A 20 -7.23 -11.69 -0.96
CA ILE A 20 -8.32 -11.41 -1.90
C ILE A 20 -9.14 -12.69 -2.04
N ARG A 21 -10.27 -12.77 -1.33
CA ARG A 21 -11.18 -13.92 -1.28
C ARG A 21 -12.61 -13.44 -1.05
N GLU A 22 -13.57 -14.23 -1.48
CA GLU A 22 -14.98 -13.97 -1.18
C GLU A 22 -15.22 -13.92 0.33
N GLY A 23 -16.06 -13.00 0.78
CA GLY A 23 -16.38 -12.78 2.20
C GLY A 23 -15.29 -12.07 3.02
N TYR A 24 -14.19 -11.63 2.40
CA TYR A 24 -13.14 -10.83 3.05
C TYR A 24 -13.41 -9.33 2.90
N TYR A 25 -12.79 -8.52 3.76
CA TYR A 25 -12.82 -7.07 3.59
C TYR A 25 -12.13 -6.70 2.28
N ALA A 26 -12.74 -5.77 1.53
CA ALA A 26 -12.18 -5.22 0.30
C ALA A 26 -11.08 -4.19 0.61
N ASP A 27 -9.99 -4.65 1.24
CA ASP A 27 -8.74 -3.91 1.40
C ASP A 27 -7.84 -4.23 0.20
N LEU A 28 -7.76 -3.29 -0.75
CA LEU A 28 -7.12 -3.52 -2.04
C LEU A 28 -6.17 -2.36 -2.35
N VAL A 29 -5.12 -2.67 -3.10
CA VAL A 29 -4.20 -1.68 -3.65
C VAL A 29 -4.00 -2.00 -5.12
N LEU A 30 -4.25 -1.03 -5.99
CA LEU A 30 -3.88 -1.10 -7.40
C LEU A 30 -2.52 -0.46 -7.58
N VAL A 31 -1.55 -1.26 -8.03
CA VAL A 31 -0.17 -0.82 -8.29
C VAL A 31 0.03 -0.71 -9.79
N ASP A 32 0.54 0.43 -10.23
CA ASP A 32 0.98 0.64 -11.60
C ASP A 32 2.49 0.36 -11.68
N MET A 33 2.82 -0.74 -12.36
CA MET A 33 4.20 -1.24 -12.47
C MET A 33 5.02 -0.52 -13.52
N ASP A 34 4.38 0.23 -14.43
CA ASP A 34 5.03 0.91 -15.55
C ASP A 34 5.10 2.43 -15.32
N LYS A 35 4.79 2.87 -14.11
CA LYS A 35 4.78 4.27 -13.70
C LYS A 35 5.78 4.53 -12.57
N PRO A 36 7.02 4.93 -12.91
CA PRO A 36 8.01 5.33 -11.93
C PRO A 36 7.54 6.51 -11.07
N TRP A 37 7.97 6.51 -9.81
CA TRP A 37 7.62 7.52 -8.82
C TRP A 37 8.88 8.06 -8.15
N LYS A 38 9.15 9.34 -8.37
CA LYS A 38 10.21 10.05 -7.68
C LYS A 38 9.69 10.59 -6.35
N VAL A 39 10.36 10.26 -5.26
CA VAL A 39 10.05 10.79 -3.93
C VAL A 39 10.53 12.23 -3.86
N GLU A 40 9.61 13.15 -3.66
CA GLU A 40 9.87 14.59 -3.57
C GLU A 40 9.16 15.15 -2.34
N LYS A 41 9.71 16.20 -1.74
CA LYS A 41 9.18 16.77 -0.49
C LYS A 41 7.67 17.05 -0.54
N GLN A 42 7.16 17.48 -1.70
CA GLN A 42 5.76 17.83 -1.93
C GLN A 42 4.81 16.62 -1.90
N ASN A 43 5.33 15.41 -2.13
CA ASN A 43 4.54 14.19 -2.17
C ASN A 43 4.67 13.32 -0.91
N ILE A 44 5.29 13.86 0.14
CA ILE A 44 5.38 13.26 1.46
C ILE A 44 4.20 13.71 2.32
N LEU A 45 3.32 12.77 2.67
CA LEU A 45 2.18 13.03 3.55
C LEU A 45 2.51 12.85 5.04
N ALA A 46 3.72 12.39 5.37
CA ALA A 46 4.16 12.22 6.75
C ALA A 46 4.19 13.57 7.49
N LYS A 47 3.69 13.59 8.73
CA LYS A 47 3.59 14.83 9.54
C LYS A 47 4.92 15.56 9.74
N CYS A 48 6.05 14.85 9.78
CA CYS A 48 7.38 15.46 9.91
C CYS A 48 7.87 16.15 8.63
N GLY A 49 7.23 15.91 7.49
CA GLY A 49 7.52 16.59 6.22
C GLY A 49 8.82 16.19 5.54
N TRP A 50 9.42 15.05 5.92
CA TRP A 50 10.64 14.52 5.30
C TRP A 50 10.66 13.00 5.23
N SER A 51 11.49 12.44 4.34
CA SER A 51 11.70 10.99 4.17
C SER A 51 13.16 10.69 3.84
N PRO A 52 13.75 9.59 4.35
CA PRO A 52 15.08 9.15 3.93
C PRO A 52 15.14 8.74 2.45
N PHE A 53 13.99 8.56 1.80
CA PHE A 53 13.89 8.22 0.39
C PHE A 53 13.82 9.42 -0.55
N GLU A 54 13.85 10.67 -0.07
CA GLU A 54 13.82 11.85 -0.94
C GLU A 54 14.91 11.78 -2.03
N GLY A 55 14.53 12.06 -3.27
CA GLY A 55 15.39 11.94 -4.45
C GLY A 55 15.46 10.53 -5.05
N GLN A 56 15.04 9.49 -4.32
CA GLN A 56 14.94 8.13 -4.86
C GLN A 56 13.77 8.02 -5.84
N THR A 57 13.97 7.27 -6.91
CA THR A 57 12.90 6.90 -7.85
C THR A 57 12.58 5.41 -7.67
N PHE A 58 11.33 5.12 -7.34
CA PHE A 58 10.78 3.76 -7.38
C PHE A 58 10.28 3.46 -8.79
N ASN A 59 10.33 2.19 -9.21
CA ASN A 59 9.92 1.80 -10.56
C ASN A 59 8.40 1.73 -10.73
N ALA A 60 7.65 1.67 -9.63
CA ALA A 60 6.21 1.52 -9.63
C ALA A 60 5.57 2.55 -8.68
N SER A 61 4.28 2.81 -8.87
CA SER A 61 3.49 3.73 -8.05
C SER A 61 2.16 3.12 -7.64
N ILE A 62 1.59 3.63 -6.54
CA ILE A 62 0.25 3.26 -6.12
C ILE A 62 -0.76 4.11 -6.89
N HIS A 63 -1.64 3.47 -7.66
CA HIS A 63 -2.70 4.16 -8.40
C HIS A 63 -3.89 4.47 -7.49
N SER A 64 -4.33 3.48 -6.70
CA SER A 64 -5.50 3.62 -5.82
C SER A 64 -5.44 2.66 -4.65
N THR A 65 -6.03 3.07 -3.54
CA THR A 65 -6.16 2.26 -2.33
C THR A 65 -7.63 2.20 -1.93
N TRP A 66 -8.11 1.00 -1.60
CA TRP A 66 -9.43 0.80 -1.01
C TRP A 66 -9.26 0.25 0.40
N VAL A 67 -10.01 0.81 1.34
CA VAL A 67 -10.04 0.36 2.73
C VAL A 67 -11.46 -0.09 3.04
N SER A 68 -11.64 -1.38 3.28
CA SER A 68 -12.95 -2.00 3.55
C SER A 68 -14.02 -1.61 2.51
N GLY A 69 -13.64 -1.57 1.24
CA GLY A 69 -14.51 -1.26 0.10
C GLY A 69 -14.63 0.22 -0.26
N HIS A 70 -14.04 1.14 0.51
CA HIS A 70 -14.11 2.58 0.25
C HIS A 70 -12.83 3.06 -0.42
N LEU A 71 -12.96 3.81 -1.51
CA LEU A 71 -11.83 4.50 -2.13
C LEU A 71 -11.32 5.57 -1.17
N ALA A 72 -10.02 5.53 -0.85
CA ALA A 72 -9.36 6.38 0.13
C ALA A 72 -8.26 7.24 -0.51
#